data_AF-A0A072NT93-F1
#
_entry.id   AF-A0A072NT93-F1
#
_cell.length_a   1.000
_cell.length_b   1.000
_cell.length_c   1.000
_cell.angle_alpha   90.00
_cell.angle_beta   90.00
_cell.angle_gamma   90.00
#
_symmetry.space_group_name_H-M   'P 1'
#
loop_
_entity.id
_entity.type
_entity.pdbx_description
1 polymer ?
#
loop_
_entity_poly.entity_id
_entity_poly.type
_entity_poly.pdbx_seq_one_letter_code
_entity_poly.pdbx_strand_id
1 'polypeptide(L)'
;MSGSKKAGYASPSGARTVVIFAKLMAVEIHGFLDDALRNYAAWQQSRVRDPVRKAEIGKALDVLLKHHFDLGLLFEDQTTDFLVQAGVLLGTARRFCYRDDILNCMNKNKRPRLDREVENHEVRI
;
A
#
# COMPACT_ATOMS: atom_id res chain seq x y z
N MET A 1 -41.64 -33.88 8.64
CA MET A 1 -40.52 -33.62 7.70
C MET A 1 -40.87 -32.41 6.85
N SER A 2 -39.88 -31.70 6.33
CA SER A 2 -39.96 -30.42 5.60
C SER A 2 -39.93 -29.20 6.53
N GLY A 3 -38.97 -28.26 6.44
CA GLY A 3 -37.90 -28.07 5.48
C GLY A 3 -37.42 -26.62 5.62
N SER A 4 -36.23 -26.42 6.19
CA SER A 4 -35.63 -25.11 6.44
C SER A 4 -35.36 -24.35 5.14
N LYS A 5 -35.92 -23.15 4.97
CA LYS A 5 -35.38 -22.14 4.04
C LYS A 5 -34.53 -21.17 4.85
N LYS A 6 -33.20 -21.34 4.82
CA LYS A 6 -32.27 -20.29 5.26
C LYS A 6 -32.09 -19.30 4.11
N ALA A 7 -32.49 -18.06 4.34
CA ALA A 7 -32.16 -16.94 3.48
C ALA A 7 -30.64 -16.76 3.43
N GLY A 8 -30.09 -16.68 2.21
CA GLY A 8 -28.68 -16.38 1.99
C GLY A 8 -28.38 -14.94 2.39
N TYR A 9 -27.46 -14.76 3.32
CA TYR A 9 -26.88 -13.45 3.63
C TYR A 9 -25.94 -13.05 2.50
N ALA A 10 -26.37 -12.13 1.65
CA ALA A 10 -25.46 -11.40 0.78
C ALA A 10 -24.51 -10.57 1.66
N SER A 11 -23.20 -10.83 1.55
CA SER A 11 -22.18 -10.07 2.26
C SER A 11 -22.12 -8.61 1.76
N PRO A 12 -21.98 -7.60 2.63
CA PRO A 12 -21.96 -6.20 2.24
C PRO A 12 -20.57 -5.81 1.72
N SER A 13 -20.31 -6.10 0.44
CA SER A 13 -19.09 -5.71 -0.28
C SER A 13 -18.87 -4.19 -0.25
N GLY A 14 -19.95 -3.39 -0.32
CA GLY A 14 -19.87 -1.93 -0.39
C GLY A 14 -19.34 -1.25 0.88
N ALA A 15 -19.67 -1.75 2.07
CA ALA A 15 -19.25 -1.13 3.32
C ALA A 15 -17.73 -1.25 3.56
N ARG A 16 -17.11 -2.36 3.12
CA ARG A 16 -15.65 -2.53 3.24
C ARG A 16 -14.90 -1.58 2.31
N THR A 17 -15.35 -1.43 1.07
CA THR A 17 -14.71 -0.53 0.10
C THR A 17 -14.73 0.91 0.59
N VAL A 18 -15.85 1.41 1.13
CA VAL A 18 -15.98 2.77 1.66
C VAL A 18 -15.09 3.00 2.89
N VAL A 19 -15.06 2.05 3.84
CA VAL A 19 -14.20 2.14 5.03
C VAL A 19 -12.71 2.12 4.66
N ILE A 20 -12.36 1.34 3.64
CA ILE A 20 -10.98 1.25 3.17
C ILE A 20 -10.56 2.52 2.43
N PHE A 21 -11.41 3.06 1.54
CA PHE A 21 -11.16 4.31 0.81
C PHE A 21 -11.00 5.47 1.79
N ALA A 22 -11.86 5.55 2.81
CA ALA A 22 -11.73 6.50 3.91
C ALA A 22 -10.42 6.29 4.69
N LYS A 23 -9.94 5.05 4.82
CA LYS A 23 -8.66 4.76 5.47
C LYS A 23 -7.45 5.17 4.63
N LEU A 24 -7.51 5.20 3.30
CA LEU A 24 -6.47 5.86 2.48
C LEU A 24 -6.59 7.37 2.47
N MET A 25 -7.79 7.91 2.42
CA MET A 25 -7.96 9.36 2.57
C MET A 25 -7.43 9.82 3.94
N ALA A 26 -7.61 9.01 4.99
CA ALA A 26 -7.01 9.23 6.31
C ALA A 26 -5.51 8.87 6.40
N VAL A 27 -4.98 8.12 5.43
CA VAL A 27 -3.55 7.86 5.25
C VAL A 27 -3.13 8.69 4.04
N GLU A 28 -3.20 10.00 4.22
CA GLU A 28 -2.84 11.00 3.22
C GLU A 28 -1.50 10.61 2.57
N ILE A 29 -1.51 10.38 1.24
CA ILE A 29 -0.25 10.18 0.49
C ILE A 29 0.42 11.55 0.48
N HIS A 30 1.25 11.80 1.50
CA HIS A 30 1.96 13.07 1.62
C HIS A 30 3.08 13.16 0.59
N GLY A 31 3.16 14.30 -0.10
CA GLY A 31 4.21 14.60 -1.07
C GLY A 31 3.83 14.28 -2.53
N PHE A 32 4.81 14.26 -3.42
CA PHE A 32 4.59 13.94 -4.83
C PHE A 32 4.26 12.45 -5.02
N LEU A 33 3.30 12.16 -5.91
CA LEU A 33 2.76 10.81 -6.10
C LEU A 33 3.81 9.83 -6.63
N ASP A 34 4.66 10.28 -7.55
CA ASP A 34 5.75 9.50 -8.12
C ASP A 34 6.85 9.23 -7.07
N ASP A 35 7.15 10.20 -6.21
CA ASP A 35 8.07 9.99 -5.08
C ASP A 35 7.50 9.02 -4.04
N ALA A 36 6.21 9.10 -3.72
CA ALA A 36 5.55 8.14 -2.83
C ALA A 36 5.67 6.70 -3.38
N LEU A 37 5.47 6.54 -4.69
CA LEU A 37 5.60 5.25 -5.36
C LEU A 37 7.06 4.74 -5.38
N ARG A 38 8.05 5.60 -5.63
CA ARG A 38 9.48 5.25 -5.55
C ARG A 38 9.85 4.79 -4.14
N ASN A 39 9.40 5.53 -3.12
CA ASN A 39 9.64 5.19 -1.71
C ASN A 39 9.02 3.84 -1.34
N TYR A 40 7.82 3.55 -1.84
CA TYR A 40 7.19 2.24 -1.65
C TYR A 40 7.97 1.09 -2.30
N ALA A 41 8.46 1.28 -3.53
CA ALA A 41 9.29 0.29 -4.20
C ALA A 41 10.59 0.03 -3.44
N ALA A 42 11.26 1.08 -2.95
CA ALA A 42 12.45 0.95 -2.11
C ALA A 42 12.14 0.20 -0.80
N TRP A 43 11.00 0.48 -0.17
CA TRP A 43 10.55 -0.25 1.01
C TRP A 43 10.30 -1.74 0.72
N GLN A 44 9.65 -2.08 -0.40
CA GLN A 44 9.48 -3.47 -0.83
C GLN A 44 10.83 -4.18 -1.02
N GLN A 45 11.77 -3.54 -1.71
CA GLN A 45 13.13 -4.07 -1.94
C GLN A 45 13.89 -4.30 -0.63
N SER A 46 13.71 -3.45 0.39
CA SER A 46 14.37 -3.60 1.70
C SER A 46 14.00 -4.91 2.42
N ARG A 47 12.84 -5.50 2.08
CA ARG A 47 12.31 -6.73 2.69
C ARG A 47 12.72 -8.00 1.93
N VAL A 48 13.48 -7.87 0.85
CA VAL A 48 13.88 -8.96 -0.03
C VAL A 48 15.40 -9.09 -0.02
N ARG A 49 15.91 -10.32 0.12
CA ARG A 49 17.35 -10.60 -0.01
C ARG A 49 17.75 -10.97 -1.44
N ASP A 50 16.87 -11.66 -2.14
CA ASP A 50 17.10 -12.12 -3.51
C ASP A 50 17.23 -10.95 -4.50
N PRO A 51 18.39 -10.79 -5.17
CA PRO A 51 18.61 -9.70 -6.13
C PRO A 51 17.68 -9.78 -7.35
N VAL A 52 17.30 -10.98 -7.78
CA VAL A 52 16.38 -11.15 -8.93
C VAL A 52 15.04 -10.53 -8.59
N ARG A 53 14.50 -10.86 -7.41
CA ARG A 53 13.24 -10.28 -6.95
C ARG A 53 13.31 -8.78 -6.70
N LYS A 54 14.46 -8.22 -6.27
CA LYS A 54 14.64 -6.76 -6.19
C LYS A 54 14.57 -6.09 -7.56
N ALA A 55 15.19 -6.69 -8.58
CA ALA A 55 15.13 -6.19 -9.95
C ALA A 55 13.70 -6.23 -10.50
N GLU A 56 12.95 -7.30 -10.23
CA GLU A 56 11.53 -7.39 -10.61
C GLU A 56 10.66 -6.31 -9.95
N ILE A 57 10.95 -5.95 -8.70
CA ILE A 57 10.27 -4.82 -8.03
C ILE A 57 10.58 -3.49 -8.75
N GLY A 58 11.83 -3.31 -9.21
CA GLY A 58 12.22 -2.15 -10.01
C GLY A 58 11.46 -2.08 -11.34
N LYS A 59 11.33 -3.20 -12.05
CA LYS A 59 10.52 -3.27 -13.28
C LYS A 59 9.07 -2.88 -13.04
N ALA A 60 8.46 -3.36 -11.96
CA ALA A 60 7.09 -3.00 -11.61
C ALA A 60 6.94 -1.48 -11.37
N LEU A 61 7.90 -0.86 -10.67
CA LEU A 61 7.96 0.59 -10.50
C LEU A 61 8.04 1.33 -11.85
N ASP A 62 8.92 0.89 -12.74
CA ASP A 62 9.11 1.53 -14.06
C ASP A 62 7.83 1.48 -14.89
N VAL A 63 7.13 0.34 -14.90
CA VAL A 63 5.83 0.19 -15.58
C VAL A 63 4.80 1.15 -14.99
N LEU A 64 4.66 1.20 -13.67
CA LEU A 64 3.68 2.08 -13.02
C LEU A 64 3.96 3.57 -13.30
N LEU A 65 5.21 4.01 -13.20
CA LEU A 65 5.61 5.39 -13.51
C LEU A 65 5.33 5.73 -14.97
N LYS A 66 5.64 4.82 -15.91
CA LYS A 66 5.38 5.00 -17.35
C LYS A 66 3.89 5.15 -17.66
N HIS A 67 3.04 4.46 -16.90
CA HIS A 67 1.58 4.51 -17.06
C HIS A 67 0.90 5.54 -16.15
N HIS A 68 1.68 6.41 -15.48
CA HIS A 68 1.18 7.43 -14.54
C HIS A 68 0.30 6.88 -13.42
N PHE A 69 0.58 5.65 -12.97
CA PHE A 69 -0.03 5.09 -11.77
C PHE A 69 0.61 5.68 -10.51
N ASP A 70 -0.22 5.88 -9.49
CA ASP A 70 0.20 6.21 -8.14
C ASP A 70 -0.30 5.15 -7.14
N LEU A 71 0.11 5.28 -5.87
CA LEU A 71 -0.28 4.32 -4.82
C LEU A 71 -1.78 4.34 -4.50
N GLY A 72 -2.48 5.44 -4.75
CA GLY A 72 -3.94 5.54 -4.61
C GLY A 72 -4.63 4.70 -5.67
N LEU A 73 -4.29 4.90 -6.95
CA LEU A 73 -4.83 4.12 -8.06
C LEU A 73 -4.51 2.63 -7.92
N LEU A 74 -3.27 2.28 -7.55
CA LEU A 74 -2.87 0.89 -7.31
C LEU A 74 -3.63 0.25 -6.14
N PHE A 75 -3.97 1.06 -5.14
CA PHE A 75 -4.77 0.61 -4.03
C PHE A 75 -6.20 0.33 -4.49
N GLU A 76 -6.81 1.24 -5.25
CA GLU A 76 -8.17 1.13 -5.76
C GLU A 76 -8.35 -0.05 -6.71
N ASP A 77 -7.49 -0.13 -7.73
CA ASP A 77 -7.48 -1.17 -8.75
C ASP A 77 -6.30 -2.14 -8.52
N GLN A 78 -6.60 -3.24 -7.84
CA GLN A 78 -5.59 -4.25 -7.48
C GLN A 78 -5.27 -5.25 -8.60
N THR A 79 -5.69 -4.96 -9.84
CA THR A 79 -5.38 -5.87 -10.95
C THR A 79 -3.87 -5.92 -11.19
N THR A 80 -3.34 -7.13 -11.35
CA THR A 80 -1.90 -7.35 -11.57
C THR A 80 -1.57 -7.70 -13.01
N ASP A 81 -2.61 -7.88 -13.84
CA ASP A 81 -2.49 -8.44 -15.18
C ASP A 81 -1.68 -7.54 -16.10
N PHE A 82 -1.81 -6.22 -15.99
CA PHE A 82 -1.03 -5.28 -16.80
C PHE A 82 0.47 -5.35 -16.46
N LEU A 83 0.84 -5.56 -15.18
CA LEU A 83 2.23 -5.74 -14.78
C LEU A 83 2.80 -7.05 -15.35
N VAL A 84 2.00 -8.12 -15.29
CA VAL A 84 2.39 -9.43 -15.83
C VAL A 84 2.53 -9.37 -17.35
N GLN A 85 1.61 -8.70 -18.04
CA GLN A 85 1.69 -8.46 -19.49
C GLN A 85 2.90 -7.60 -19.86
N ALA A 86 3.31 -6.68 -18.99
CA ALA A 86 4.54 -5.90 -19.13
C ALA A 86 5.83 -6.67 -18.76
N GLY A 87 5.72 -7.97 -18.41
CA GLY A 87 6.86 -8.85 -18.17
C GLY A 87 7.32 -8.95 -16.72
N VAL A 88 6.56 -8.42 -15.76
CA VAL A 88 6.83 -8.59 -14.33
C VAL A 88 6.40 -10.00 -13.91
N LEU A 89 7.24 -10.71 -13.15
CA LEU A 89 6.87 -12.03 -12.64
C LEU A 89 5.63 -11.98 -11.75
N LEU A 90 4.68 -12.91 -11.96
CA LEU A 90 3.38 -12.96 -11.29
C LEU A 90 3.45 -12.81 -9.76
N GLY A 91 4.39 -13.50 -9.12
CA GLY A 91 4.57 -13.42 -7.67
C GLY A 91 4.98 -12.03 -7.20
N THR A 92 5.84 -11.34 -7.97
CA THR A 92 6.23 -9.95 -7.70
C THR A 92 5.06 -9.01 -7.95
N ALA A 93 4.35 -9.14 -9.07
CA ALA A 93 3.20 -8.31 -9.39
C ALA A 93 2.12 -8.39 -8.29
N ARG A 94 1.73 -9.60 -7.88
CA ARG A 94 0.77 -9.83 -6.78
C ARG A 94 1.21 -9.20 -5.47
N ARG A 95 2.50 -9.30 -5.14
CA ARG A 95 3.03 -8.71 -3.90
C ARG A 95 3.10 -7.19 -4.00
N PHE A 96 3.45 -6.65 -5.15
CA PHE A 96 3.55 -5.21 -5.37
C PHE A 96 2.19 -4.52 -5.19
N CYS A 97 1.11 -5.12 -5.71
CA CYS A 97 -0.26 -4.61 -5.58
C CYS A 97 -0.97 -5.04 -4.28
N TYR A 98 -0.26 -5.67 -3.32
CA TYR A 98 -0.88 -6.18 -2.10
C TYR A 98 -1.25 -5.03 -1.15
N ARG A 99 -2.55 -4.83 -0.92
CA ARG A 99 -3.08 -3.70 -0.13
C ARG A 99 -2.45 -3.55 1.24
N ASP A 100 -2.26 -4.64 1.98
CA ASP A 100 -1.67 -4.54 3.31
C ASP A 100 -0.22 -4.07 3.25
N ASP A 101 0.53 -4.41 2.19
CA ASP A 101 1.90 -3.93 2.03
C ASP A 101 1.92 -2.42 1.77
N ILE A 102 1.00 -1.92 0.94
CA ILE A 102 0.80 -0.48 0.71
C ILE A 102 0.48 0.23 2.04
N LEU A 103 -0.51 -0.26 2.80
CA LEU A 103 -0.90 0.34 4.08
C LEU A 103 0.22 0.27 5.13
N ASN A 104 0.95 -0.84 5.19
CA ASN A 104 2.05 -1.02 6.13
C ASN A 104 3.22 -0.08 5.82
N CYS A 105 3.51 0.16 4.54
CA CYS A 105 4.51 1.13 4.13
C CYS A 105 4.10 2.54 4.58
N MET A 106 2.85 2.94 4.33
CA MET A 106 2.40 4.28 4.69
C MET A 106 2.33 4.50 6.21
N ASN A 107 1.90 3.50 7.00
CA ASN A 107 1.86 3.60 8.46
C ASN A 107 3.24 3.71 9.10
N LYS A 108 4.29 3.11 8.51
CA LYS A 108 5.68 3.28 8.99
C LYS A 108 6.26 4.65 8.65
N ASN A 109 5.77 5.26 7.57
CA ASN A 109 6.18 6.60 7.14
C ASN A 109 5.43 7.73 7.85
N LYS A 110 4.43 7.41 8.69
CA LYS A 110 3.91 8.35 9.69
C LYS A 110 5.03 8.65 10.68
N ARG A 111 5.82 9.69 10.40
CA ARG A 111 6.84 10.21 11.31
C ARG A 111 6.21 10.39 12.69
N PRO A 112 6.92 10.11 13.81
CA PRO A 112 6.52 10.70 15.07
C PRO A 112 6.46 12.21 14.85
N ARG A 113 5.31 12.83 15.11
CA ARG A 113 5.30 14.29 15.25
C ARG A 113 6.26 14.58 16.39
N LEU A 114 7.38 15.24 16.10
CA LEU A 114 8.22 15.81 17.15
C LEU A 114 7.48 17.02 17.70
N ASP A 115 6.41 16.75 18.42
CA ASP A 115 5.90 17.69 19.41
C ASP A 115 6.90 17.52 20.56
N ARG A 116 7.99 18.29 20.49
CA ARG A 116 8.95 18.41 21.58
C ARG A 116 8.17 18.87 22.80
N GLU A 117 7.90 17.97 23.72
CA GLU A 117 7.97 18.30 25.13
C GLU A 117 9.39 18.80 25.36
N VAL A 118 9.58 20.12 25.34
CA VAL A 118 10.76 20.73 25.94
C VAL A 118 10.55 20.58 27.43
N GLU A 119 11.02 19.44 27.91
CA GLU A 119 11.26 19.11 29.30
C GLU A 119 11.91 20.32 29.98
N ASN A 120 11.20 20.86 30.97
CA ASN A 120 11.64 21.98 31.78
C ASN A 120 13.03 21.68 32.32
N HIS A 121 13.99 22.54 31.98
CA HIS A 121 15.31 22.56 32.58
C HIS A 121 15.16 22.79 34.09
N GLU A 122 15.32 21.73 34.87
CA GLU A 122 15.90 21.86 36.20
C GLU A 122 17.34 22.34 36.02
N VAL A 123 17.59 23.62 36.29
CA VAL A 123 18.93 24.12 36.56
C VAL A 123 18.87 25.00 37.81
N ARG A 124 19.33 24.40 38.92
CA ARG A 124 20.12 24.96 40.02
C ARG A 124 19.77 26.37 40.54
N ILE A 125 19.36 26.42 41.81
CA ILE A 125 20.01 27.26 42.84
C ILE A 125 20.24 26.39 44.07
#